data_AF-A0A8J2A318-F1
#
_entry.id   AF-A0A8J2A318-F1
#
_cell.length_a   1.000
_cell.length_b   1.000
_cell.length_c   1.000
_cell.angle_alpha   90.00
_cell.angle_beta   90.00
_cell.angle_gamma   90.00
#
_symmetry.space_group_name_H-M   'P 1'
#
loop_
_entity.id
_entity.type
_entity.pdbx_description
1 polymer ?
#
loop_
_entity_poly.entity_id
_entity_poly.type
_entity_poly.pdbx_seq_one_letter_code
_entity_poly.pdbx_strand_id
1 'polypeptide(L)'
;MTVLASLQKRVYTLIAEKAITDPVLSDRLAKCLGLLIKRPSDETPELDLQAIRALGFEGLPEECPELRSAYWKLTLGYLPLELEKWDSTLKEKREQYRSLVVELCSNPNLKKDLFKTLLMNTCVSSTTSETEAPSSKEKDSSTTSPSVEIDEIDIEIYDQINKDVFRTRREHSDFFGRNFSGNKVKTGAGKEGDPLRNGSNPAEAAPKHSNASNVCDILYPQNGFDAMGRVLFLYAKLNPGIRYVQGMNEILAVVYFLFASCCRVGAACIRQHRYFLMRNK
;
A
#
# COMPACT_ATOMS: atom_id res chain seq x y z
N MET A 1 2.08 10.93 21.04
CA MET A 1 1.22 9.75 21.30
C MET A 1 1.89 8.54 20.68
N THR A 2 2.02 7.44 21.44
CA THR A 2 2.54 6.16 20.95
C THR A 2 1.52 5.46 20.06
N VAL A 3 1.96 4.50 19.24
CA VAL A 3 1.06 3.69 18.39
C VAL A 3 0.01 2.97 19.23
N LEU A 4 0.44 2.38 20.36
CA LEU A 4 -0.48 1.69 21.27
C LEU A 4 -1.52 2.63 21.88
N ALA A 5 -1.13 3.83 22.34
CA ALA A 5 -2.06 4.79 22.92
C ALA A 5 -3.11 5.26 21.89
N SER A 6 -2.71 5.44 20.62
CA SER A 6 -3.63 5.81 19.55
C SER A 6 -4.64 4.69 19.26
N LEU A 7 -4.17 3.43 19.24
CA LEU A 7 -5.03 2.26 19.08
C LEU A 7 -6.04 2.14 20.23
N GLN A 8 -5.54 2.16 21.47
CA GLN A 8 -6.38 2.04 22.67
C GLN A 8 -7.44 3.13 22.70
N LYS A 9 -7.07 4.38 22.44
CA LYS A 9 -8.02 5.50 22.36
C LYS A 9 -9.13 5.22 21.35
N ARG A 10 -8.79 4.76 20.14
CA ARG A 10 -9.77 4.48 19.10
C ARG A 10 -10.72 3.35 19.50
N VAL A 11 -10.19 2.26 20.05
CA VAL A 11 -11.00 1.11 20.48
C VAL A 11 -11.92 1.50 21.64
N TYR A 12 -11.44 2.25 22.64
CA TYR A 12 -12.29 2.75 23.74
C TYR A 12 -13.42 3.65 23.24
N THR A 13 -13.15 4.55 22.28
CA THR A 13 -14.20 5.36 21.67
C THR A 13 -15.26 4.49 20.99
N LEU A 14 -14.85 3.49 20.21
CA LEU A 14 -15.78 2.57 19.55
C LEU A 14 -16.59 1.72 20.55
N ILE A 15 -15.97 1.25 21.63
CA ILE A 15 -16.66 0.52 22.72
C ILE A 15 -17.77 1.40 23.29
N ALA A 16 -17.49 2.68 23.57
CA ALA A 16 -18.48 3.61 24.11
C ALA A 16 -19.61 3.91 23.12
N GLU A 17 -19.29 4.12 21.84
CA GLU A 17 -20.29 4.33 20.77
C GLU A 17 -21.22 3.12 20.58
N LYS A 18 -20.68 1.91 20.76
CA LYS A 18 -21.39 0.65 20.53
C LYS A 18 -22.03 0.05 21.78
N ALA A 19 -21.69 0.54 22.98
CA ALA A 19 -22.17 -0.04 24.24
C ALA A 19 -23.70 -0.21 24.33
N ILE A 20 -24.45 0.74 23.76
CA ILE A 20 -25.93 0.70 23.74
C ILE A 20 -26.46 0.08 22.44
N THR A 21 -25.85 0.41 21.30
CA THR A 21 -26.38 0.04 19.98
C THR A 21 -26.03 -1.37 19.54
N ASP A 22 -24.89 -1.89 19.99
CA ASP A 22 -24.42 -3.25 19.75
C ASP A 22 -23.53 -3.72 20.93
N PRO A 23 -24.17 -4.21 22.01
CA PRO A 23 -23.45 -4.66 23.21
C PRO A 23 -22.52 -5.84 22.94
N VAL A 24 -22.85 -6.71 21.96
CA VAL A 24 -22.06 -7.89 21.61
C VAL A 24 -20.73 -7.46 20.96
N LEU A 25 -20.79 -6.52 20.02
CA LEU A 25 -19.60 -5.92 19.43
C LEU A 25 -18.77 -5.16 20.47
N SER A 26 -19.42 -4.43 21.37
CA SER A 26 -18.75 -3.68 22.44
C SER A 26 -17.95 -4.61 23.38
N ASP A 27 -18.57 -5.71 23.84
CA ASP A 27 -17.91 -6.73 24.66
C ASP A 27 -16.76 -7.39 23.90
N ARG A 28 -16.98 -7.71 22.60
CA ARG A 28 -15.94 -8.27 21.74
C ARG A 28 -14.73 -7.36 21.61
N LEU A 29 -14.94 -6.07 21.38
CA LEU A 29 -13.88 -5.07 21.30
C LEU A 29 -13.12 -4.97 22.63
N ALA A 30 -13.84 -4.99 23.77
CA ALA A 30 -13.24 -4.96 25.10
C ALA A 30 -12.37 -6.20 25.36
N LYS A 31 -12.84 -7.39 25.01
CA LYS A 31 -12.08 -8.65 25.11
C LYS A 31 -10.77 -8.58 24.31
N CYS A 32 -10.84 -8.14 23.06
CA CYS A 32 -9.66 -8.00 22.20
C CYS A 32 -8.69 -6.92 22.68
N LEU A 33 -9.21 -5.79 23.21
CA LEU A 33 -8.38 -4.74 23.79
C LEU A 33 -7.69 -5.19 25.08
N GLY A 34 -8.37 -6.02 25.87
CA GLY A 34 -7.85 -6.54 27.14
C GLY A 34 -6.53 -7.29 27.00
N LEU A 35 -6.30 -7.97 25.87
CA LEU A 35 -5.01 -8.62 25.58
C LEU A 35 -3.93 -7.64 25.13
N LEU A 36 -4.27 -6.40 24.77
CA LEU A 36 -3.30 -5.36 24.37
C LEU A 36 -3.08 -4.33 25.50
N ILE A 37 -3.33 -4.74 26.74
CA ILE A 37 -3.11 -3.95 27.95
C ILE A 37 -2.21 -4.76 28.87
N LYS A 38 -1.10 -4.15 29.28
CA LYS A 38 -0.24 -4.70 30.32
C LYS A 38 -0.84 -4.40 31.69
N ARG A 39 -1.09 -5.42 32.48
CA ARG A 39 -1.55 -5.28 33.87
C ARG A 39 -0.34 -5.25 34.80
N PRO A 40 -0.41 -4.53 35.93
CA PRO A 40 0.67 -4.52 36.92
C PRO A 40 1.02 -5.91 37.48
N SER A 41 0.08 -6.85 37.38
CA SER A 41 0.19 -8.23 37.83
C SER A 41 0.86 -9.18 36.84
N ASP A 42 1.14 -8.74 35.60
CA ASP A 42 1.67 -9.64 34.57
C ASP A 42 3.13 -9.99 34.89
N GLU A 43 3.39 -11.29 35.10
CA GLU A 43 4.73 -11.81 35.43
C GLU A 43 5.72 -11.63 34.27
N THR A 44 5.21 -11.66 33.02
CA THR A 44 6.00 -11.51 31.80
C THR A 44 5.71 -10.18 31.11
N PRO A 45 6.74 -9.52 30.53
CA PRO A 45 6.55 -8.27 29.79
C PRO A 45 5.94 -8.47 28.40
N GLU A 46 5.80 -9.73 27.96
CA GLU A 46 5.36 -10.13 26.63
C GLU A 46 3.86 -10.45 26.60
N LEU A 47 3.22 -10.15 25.47
CA LEU A 47 1.87 -10.59 25.18
C LEU A 47 1.80 -12.10 24.94
N ASP A 48 0.73 -12.73 25.41
CA ASP A 48 0.44 -14.14 25.10
C ASP A 48 -0.04 -14.28 23.64
N LEU A 49 0.88 -14.77 22.79
CA LEU A 49 0.60 -15.03 21.37
C LEU A 49 -0.47 -16.10 21.16
N GLN A 50 -0.61 -17.08 22.06
CA GLN A 50 -1.64 -18.10 21.94
C GLN A 50 -3.03 -17.51 22.22
N ALA A 51 -3.15 -16.66 23.24
CA ALA A 51 -4.38 -15.92 23.49
C ALA A 51 -4.76 -15.01 22.31
N ILE A 52 -3.77 -14.32 21.70
CA ILE A 52 -3.99 -13.51 20.50
C ILE A 52 -4.51 -14.36 19.34
N ARG A 53 -3.92 -15.54 19.09
CA ARG A 53 -4.35 -16.46 18.03
C ARG A 53 -5.74 -17.03 18.29
N ALA A 54 -6.04 -17.41 19.54
CA ALA A 54 -7.35 -17.91 19.92
C ALA A 54 -8.44 -16.86 19.67
N LEU A 55 -8.21 -15.59 20.08
CA LEU A 55 -9.14 -14.51 19.75
C LEU A 55 -9.22 -14.24 18.24
N GLY A 56 -8.10 -14.32 17.52
CA GLY A 56 -8.09 -14.20 16.06
C GLY A 56 -8.94 -15.28 15.39
N PHE A 57 -8.92 -16.52 15.89
CA PHE A 57 -9.69 -17.65 15.38
C PHE A 57 -11.21 -17.46 15.59
N GLU A 58 -11.60 -16.87 16.71
CA GLU A 58 -13.00 -16.46 16.99
C GLU A 58 -13.47 -15.30 16.08
N GLY A 59 -12.58 -14.70 15.27
CA GLY A 59 -12.86 -13.57 14.39
C GLY A 59 -12.60 -12.20 15.03
N LEU A 60 -12.12 -11.25 14.22
CA LEU A 60 -11.78 -9.90 14.66
C LEU A 60 -12.82 -8.88 14.16
N PRO A 61 -13.33 -7.99 15.03
CA PRO A 61 -14.36 -7.00 14.67
C PRO A 61 -14.01 -6.21 13.40
N GLU A 62 -14.94 -6.12 12.45
CA GLU A 62 -14.74 -5.43 11.16
C GLU A 62 -14.71 -3.90 11.31
N GLU A 63 -15.45 -3.41 12.30
CA GLU A 63 -15.69 -2.00 12.63
C GLU A 63 -14.47 -1.30 13.19
N CYS A 64 -13.46 -2.06 13.65
CA CYS A 64 -12.17 -1.53 14.09
C CYS A 64 -11.00 -2.09 13.26
N PRO A 65 -10.72 -1.50 12.08
CA PRO A 65 -9.56 -1.85 11.27
C PRO A 65 -8.22 -1.69 12.00
N GLU A 66 -8.12 -0.76 12.95
CA GLU A 66 -6.92 -0.53 13.73
C GLU A 66 -6.55 -1.73 14.61
N LEU A 67 -7.55 -2.30 15.28
CA LEU A 67 -7.40 -3.50 16.09
C LEU A 67 -7.00 -4.70 15.23
N ARG A 68 -7.69 -4.91 14.10
CA ARG A 68 -7.38 -6.02 13.18
C ARG A 68 -5.98 -5.90 12.58
N SER A 69 -5.59 -4.68 12.22
CA SER A 69 -4.23 -4.36 11.76
C SER A 69 -3.16 -4.67 12.81
N ALA A 70 -3.41 -4.37 14.09
CA ALA A 70 -2.49 -4.71 15.17
C ALA A 70 -2.36 -6.23 15.37
N TYR A 71 -3.48 -6.94 15.46
CA TYR A 71 -3.50 -8.41 15.61
C TYR A 71 -2.81 -9.13 14.45
N TRP A 72 -3.02 -8.68 13.21
CA TRP A 72 -2.32 -9.24 12.06
C TRP A 72 -0.82 -8.98 12.10
N LYS A 73 -0.38 -7.80 12.52
CA LYS A 73 1.06 -7.52 12.67
C LYS A 73 1.71 -8.40 13.75
N LEU A 74 1.00 -8.70 14.84
CA LEU A 74 1.49 -9.60 15.88
C LEU A 74 1.57 -11.05 15.38
N THR A 75 0.49 -11.54 14.77
CA THR A 75 0.40 -12.92 14.29
C THR A 75 1.32 -13.22 13.09
N LEU A 76 1.61 -12.22 12.26
CA LEU A 76 2.61 -12.28 11.19
C LEU A 76 4.05 -12.08 11.70
N GLY A 77 4.25 -11.84 13.00
CA GLY A 77 5.58 -11.62 13.59
C GLY A 77 6.24 -10.29 13.18
N TYR A 78 5.47 -9.33 12.67
CA TYR A 78 5.97 -8.00 12.29
C TYR A 78 6.13 -7.07 13.49
N LEU A 79 5.18 -7.10 14.43
CA LEU A 79 5.30 -6.41 15.72
C LEU A 79 5.78 -7.39 16.79
N PRO A 80 6.67 -6.93 17.70
CA PRO A 80 7.11 -7.75 18.82
C PRO A 80 5.98 -7.92 19.85
N LEU A 81 6.10 -8.95 20.69
CA LEU A 81 5.16 -9.20 21.78
C LEU A 81 5.33 -8.20 22.93
N GLU A 82 6.46 -7.49 23.01
CA GLU A 82 6.64 -6.39 23.96
C GLU A 82 6.05 -5.09 23.40
N LEU A 83 4.90 -4.70 23.96
CA LEU A 83 4.16 -3.49 23.62
C LEU A 83 5.02 -2.21 23.59
N GLU A 84 5.98 -2.11 24.50
CA GLU A 84 6.87 -0.96 24.65
C GLU A 84 7.85 -0.80 23.46
N LYS A 85 8.14 -1.88 22.74
CA LYS A 85 9.05 -1.89 21.59
C LYS A 85 8.35 -1.57 20.27
N TRP A 86 7.02 -1.43 20.25
CA TRP A 86 6.27 -1.25 18.99
C TRP A 86 6.70 -0.01 18.21
N ASP A 87 6.84 1.14 18.87
CA ASP A 87 7.22 2.38 18.21
C ASP A 87 8.65 2.34 17.65
N SER A 88 9.60 1.75 18.39
CA SER A 88 10.99 1.62 17.96
C SER A 88 11.11 0.63 16.79
N THR A 89 10.49 -0.55 16.89
CA THR A 89 10.47 -1.54 15.80
C THR A 89 9.82 -0.97 14.54
N LEU A 90 8.68 -0.27 14.66
CA LEU A 90 8.05 0.36 13.49
C LEU A 90 8.92 1.44 12.87
N LYS A 91 9.64 2.24 13.68
CA LYS A 91 10.59 3.23 13.17
C LYS A 91 11.72 2.56 12.39
N GLU A 92 12.32 1.52 12.97
CA GLU A 92 13.44 0.76 12.39
C GLU A 92 13.03 0.08 11.08
N LYS A 93 11.95 -0.71 11.07
CA LYS A 93 11.47 -1.42 9.87
C LYS A 93 11.13 -0.47 8.73
N ARG A 94 10.55 0.69 9.04
CA ARG A 94 10.27 1.72 8.04
C ARG A 94 11.55 2.35 7.49
N GLU A 95 12.58 2.54 8.31
CA GLU A 95 13.86 3.07 7.85
C GLU A 95 14.60 2.06 6.98
N GLN A 96 14.61 0.78 7.37
CA GLN A 96 15.15 -0.32 6.56
C GLN A 96 14.50 -0.35 5.17
N TYR A 97 13.17 -0.26 5.11
CA TYR A 97 12.49 -0.18 3.82
C TYR A 97 12.89 1.06 3.00
N ARG A 98 13.07 2.23 3.63
CA ARG A 98 13.55 3.43 2.90
C ARG A 98 14.92 3.22 2.30
N SER A 99 15.82 2.62 3.08
CA SER A 99 17.15 2.26 2.60
C SER A 99 17.07 1.35 1.39
N LEU A 100 16.23 0.30 1.45
CA LEU A 100 15.99 -0.62 0.33
C LEU A 100 15.43 0.07 -0.91
N VAL A 101 14.47 0.99 -0.75
CA VAL A 101 13.96 1.79 -1.87
C VAL A 101 15.07 2.61 -2.51
N VAL A 102 15.92 3.24 -1.71
CA VAL A 102 17.04 4.01 -2.25
C VAL A 102 18.02 3.08 -2.95
N GLU A 103 18.45 2.00 -2.30
CA GLU A 103 19.44 1.07 -2.85
C GLU A 103 18.97 0.40 -4.15
N LEU A 104 17.75 -0.13 -4.16
CA LEU A 104 17.23 -0.95 -5.26
C LEU A 104 16.49 -0.14 -6.33
N CYS A 105 16.07 1.09 -6.03
CA CYS A 105 15.32 1.93 -6.97
C CYS A 105 16.03 3.25 -7.37
N SER A 106 17.20 3.60 -6.82
CA SER A 106 17.89 4.88 -7.16
C SER A 106 18.72 4.84 -8.44
N ASN A 107 18.62 3.79 -9.25
CA ASN A 107 19.25 3.83 -10.56
C ASN A 107 18.53 4.90 -11.43
N PRO A 108 19.20 6.00 -11.83
CA PRO A 108 18.57 7.07 -12.61
C PRO A 108 18.12 6.59 -14.00
N ASN A 109 18.68 5.48 -14.48
CA ASN A 109 18.25 4.83 -15.72
C ASN A 109 17.00 3.97 -15.52
N LEU A 110 16.65 3.57 -14.29
CA LEU A 110 15.44 2.79 -14.00
C LEU A 110 14.19 3.52 -14.47
N LYS A 111 14.12 4.83 -14.26
CA LYS A 111 12.97 5.60 -14.72
C LYS A 111 12.91 5.74 -16.24
N LYS A 112 14.06 5.84 -16.91
CA LYS A 112 14.14 6.00 -18.37
C LYS A 112 13.93 4.67 -19.09
N ASP A 113 14.52 3.59 -18.63
CA ASP A 113 14.51 2.28 -19.27
C ASP A 113 13.21 1.52 -19.01
N LEU A 114 12.64 1.64 -17.80
CA LEU A 114 11.31 1.12 -17.50
C LEU A 114 10.26 1.82 -18.37
N PHE A 115 10.30 3.16 -18.40
CA PHE A 115 9.38 3.97 -19.20
C PHE A 115 9.57 3.76 -20.72
N LYS A 116 10.82 3.65 -21.20
CA LYS A 116 11.15 3.36 -22.61
C LYS A 116 10.67 1.98 -23.03
N THR A 117 10.82 0.96 -22.17
CA THR A 117 10.36 -0.41 -22.48
C THR A 117 8.84 -0.52 -22.49
N LEU A 118 8.14 0.17 -21.58
CA LEU A 118 6.68 0.27 -21.57
C LEU A 118 6.12 1.00 -22.81
N LEU A 119 6.82 2.04 -23.28
CA LEU A 119 6.46 2.74 -24.51
C LEU A 119 6.70 1.87 -25.76
N MET A 120 7.77 1.08 -25.81
CA MET A 120 8.03 0.18 -26.94
C MET A 120 7.03 -0.97 -27.02
N ASN A 121 6.66 -1.59 -25.90
CA ASN A 121 5.69 -2.70 -25.88
C ASN A 121 4.25 -2.29 -26.29
N THR A 122 3.94 -0.99 -26.22
CA THR A 122 2.66 -0.44 -26.71
C THR A 122 2.65 -0.25 -28.24
N CYS A 123 3.83 -0.19 -28.87
CA CYS A 123 3.99 0.10 -30.30
C CYS A 123 4.25 -1.15 -31.17
N VAL A 124 4.54 -2.33 -30.59
CA VAL A 124 4.92 -3.55 -31.35
C VAL A 124 3.73 -4.52 -31.56
N SER A 125 2.50 -4.04 -31.48
CA SER A 125 1.32 -4.80 -31.98
C SER A 125 0.93 -4.45 -33.41
N SER A 126 1.83 -3.86 -34.20
CA SER A 126 1.57 -3.57 -35.62
C SER A 126 2.84 -3.70 -36.45
N THR A 127 2.76 -4.58 -37.45
CA THR A 127 3.60 -4.70 -38.66
C THR A 127 5.05 -5.17 -38.50
N THR A 128 5.23 -6.45 -38.82
CA THR A 128 6.37 -6.96 -39.59
C THR A 128 6.52 -6.18 -40.90
N SER A 129 7.65 -5.54 -41.13
CA SER A 129 8.18 -5.33 -42.49
C SER A 129 9.68 -5.08 -42.42
N GLU A 130 10.42 -6.06 -42.93
CA GLU A 130 11.82 -5.97 -43.29
C GLU A 130 12.05 -4.78 -44.23
N THR A 131 13.12 -4.01 -44.01
CA THR A 131 13.86 -3.34 -45.10
C THR A 131 15.25 -2.92 -44.62
N GLU A 132 16.24 -3.25 -45.45
CA GLU A 132 17.68 -3.24 -45.19
C GLU A 132 18.35 -1.86 -45.37
N ALA A 133 19.27 -1.53 -44.44
CA ALA A 133 20.61 -0.86 -44.56
C ALA A 133 20.80 0.50 -45.32
N PRO A 134 21.97 1.20 -45.30
CA PRO A 134 23.22 1.04 -44.51
C PRO A 134 23.86 2.36 -43.93
N SER A 135 24.87 2.19 -43.04
CA SER A 135 26.19 2.89 -43.04
C SER A 135 26.70 3.53 -41.72
N SER A 136 27.72 2.86 -41.16
CA SER A 136 29.00 3.36 -40.60
C SER A 136 29.04 4.41 -39.47
N LYS A 137 29.58 4.01 -38.31
CA LYS A 137 30.95 4.38 -37.84
C LYS A 137 31.24 3.79 -36.46
N GLU A 138 32.33 3.04 -36.39
CA GLU A 138 32.97 2.52 -35.17
C GLU A 138 33.55 3.67 -34.31
N LYS A 139 33.51 3.50 -32.98
CA LYS A 139 34.58 3.94 -32.09
C LYS A 139 34.50 3.27 -30.72
N ASP A 140 35.59 2.57 -30.40
CA ASP A 140 35.92 1.96 -29.12
C ASP A 140 35.97 2.98 -27.97
N SER A 141 35.61 2.53 -26.76
CA SER A 141 36.31 2.89 -25.52
C SER A 141 35.71 2.12 -24.34
N SER A 142 36.41 1.08 -23.90
CA SER A 142 36.23 0.42 -22.61
C SER A 142 36.51 1.39 -21.46
N THR A 143 35.46 1.74 -20.71
CA THR A 143 35.58 2.32 -19.36
C THR A 143 34.60 1.58 -18.46
N THR A 144 35.08 0.52 -17.82
CA THR A 144 34.32 -0.29 -16.86
C THR A 144 34.11 0.52 -15.58
N SER A 145 33.04 1.31 -15.54
CA SER A 145 32.43 1.78 -14.30
C SER A 145 31.31 0.80 -13.93
N PRO A 146 31.11 0.45 -12.64
CA PRO A 146 30.03 -0.43 -12.22
C PRO A 146 28.71 0.34 -12.27
N SER A 147 28.24 0.56 -13.48
CA SER A 147 26.90 1.06 -13.79
C SER A 147 26.00 -0.17 -13.69
N VAL A 148 25.11 -0.22 -12.72
CA VAL A 148 24.10 -1.28 -12.66
C VAL A 148 23.22 -1.09 -13.88
N GLU A 149 23.44 -1.89 -14.93
CA GLU A 149 22.48 -2.02 -16.02
C GLU A 149 21.21 -2.65 -15.42
N ILE A 150 20.05 -2.20 -15.86
CA ILE A 150 18.81 -2.87 -15.47
C ILE A 150 18.80 -4.16 -16.28
N ASP A 151 18.96 -5.27 -15.59
CA ASP A 151 18.95 -6.58 -16.23
C ASP A 151 17.61 -6.78 -16.95
N GLU A 152 17.61 -7.43 -18.11
CA GLU A 152 16.38 -7.76 -18.87
C GLU A 152 15.31 -8.42 -17.98
N ILE A 153 15.77 -9.18 -16.97
CA ILE A 153 14.96 -9.82 -15.93
C ILE A 153 14.15 -8.80 -15.09
N ASP A 154 14.73 -7.65 -14.75
CA ASP A 154 14.03 -6.63 -13.96
C ASP A 154 12.87 -6.01 -14.74
N ILE A 155 13.05 -5.84 -16.06
CA ILE A 155 12.02 -5.35 -16.97
C ILE A 155 10.88 -6.36 -17.05
N GLU A 156 11.19 -7.65 -17.23
CA GLU A 156 10.18 -8.71 -17.27
C GLU A 156 9.38 -8.82 -15.96
N ILE A 157 10.07 -8.78 -14.81
CA ILE A 157 9.44 -8.79 -13.49
C ILE A 157 8.50 -7.60 -13.35
N TYR A 158 8.97 -6.40 -13.73
CA TYR A 158 8.15 -5.21 -13.63
C TYR A 158 6.91 -5.28 -14.53
N ASP A 159 7.04 -5.73 -15.78
CA ASP A 159 5.92 -5.82 -16.72
C ASP A 159 4.83 -6.78 -16.22
N GLN A 160 5.23 -7.92 -15.64
CA GLN A 160 4.31 -8.85 -14.98
C GLN A 160 3.58 -8.18 -13.82
N ILE A 161 4.33 -7.55 -12.90
CA ILE A 161 3.76 -6.83 -11.76
C ILE A 161 2.78 -5.76 -12.25
N ASN A 162 3.18 -4.93 -13.21
CA ASN A 162 2.38 -3.84 -13.75
C ASN A 162 1.03 -4.35 -14.27
N LYS A 163 1.02 -5.43 -15.05
CA LYS A 163 -0.22 -6.04 -15.56
C LYS A 163 -1.12 -6.53 -14.43
N ASP A 164 -0.55 -7.16 -13.40
CA ASP A 164 -1.31 -7.83 -12.36
C ASP A 164 -1.81 -6.88 -11.27
N VAL A 165 -1.05 -5.86 -10.85
CA VAL A 165 -1.57 -4.87 -9.87
C VAL A 165 -2.82 -4.17 -10.39
N PHE A 166 -2.88 -3.77 -11.66
CA PHE A 166 -4.09 -3.12 -12.21
C PHE A 166 -5.27 -4.08 -12.43
N ARG A 167 -5.05 -5.40 -12.43
CA ARG A 167 -6.10 -6.41 -12.49
C ARG A 167 -6.58 -6.85 -11.11
N THR A 168 -5.83 -6.53 -10.06
CA THR A 168 -6.06 -6.98 -8.69
C THR A 168 -7.35 -6.38 -8.12
N ARG A 169 -8.22 -7.24 -7.58
CA ARG A 169 -9.45 -6.86 -6.85
C ARG A 169 -10.19 -5.66 -7.45
N ARG A 170 -10.70 -5.82 -8.68
CA ARG A 170 -11.38 -4.75 -9.43
C ARG A 170 -12.56 -4.14 -8.67
N GLU A 171 -13.23 -4.93 -7.86
CA GLU A 171 -14.31 -4.51 -6.95
C GLU A 171 -13.85 -3.46 -5.92
N HIS A 172 -12.55 -3.39 -5.63
CA HIS A 172 -11.92 -2.42 -4.75
C HIS A 172 -11.03 -1.42 -5.51
N SER A 173 -11.22 -1.25 -6.82
CA SER A 173 -10.42 -0.31 -7.63
C SER A 173 -10.46 1.13 -7.07
N ASP A 174 -11.59 1.57 -6.51
CA ASP A 174 -11.71 2.89 -5.86
C ASP A 174 -10.83 3.05 -4.62
N PHE A 175 -10.49 1.94 -3.95
CA PHE A 175 -9.59 1.94 -2.82
C PHE A 175 -8.13 2.05 -3.28
N PHE A 176 -7.73 1.19 -4.22
CA PHE A 176 -6.35 1.08 -4.67
C PHE A 176 -5.95 2.19 -5.65
N GLY A 177 -6.85 2.66 -6.50
CA GLY A 177 -6.60 3.73 -7.48
C GLY A 177 -6.67 5.14 -6.90
N ARG A 178 -7.09 5.31 -5.64
CA ARG A 178 -7.23 6.63 -5.02
C ARG A 178 -5.88 7.27 -4.77
N ASN A 179 -5.67 8.46 -5.35
CA ASN A 179 -4.46 9.24 -5.12
C ASN A 179 -4.30 9.64 -3.64
N PHE A 180 -3.09 9.51 -3.14
CA PHE A 180 -2.72 9.85 -1.76
C PHE A 180 -2.82 11.35 -1.50
N SER A 181 -2.40 12.18 -2.46
CA SER A 181 -2.71 13.60 -2.46
C SER A 181 -4.13 13.79 -2.98
N GLY A 182 -5.12 13.65 -2.10
CA GLY A 182 -6.49 13.98 -2.46
C GLY A 182 -6.53 15.36 -3.13
N ASN A 183 -7.18 15.46 -4.28
CA ASN A 183 -7.52 16.75 -4.86
C ASN A 183 -8.12 17.59 -3.74
N LYS A 184 -7.51 18.74 -3.42
CA LYS A 184 -8.21 19.77 -2.68
C LYS A 184 -9.42 20.11 -3.52
N VAL A 185 -10.58 19.54 -3.21
CA VAL A 185 -11.84 20.17 -3.60
C VAL A 185 -11.75 21.55 -2.98
N LYS A 186 -11.55 22.57 -3.82
CA LYS A 186 -11.80 23.95 -3.42
C LYS A 186 -13.28 23.96 -3.02
N THR A 187 -13.56 23.88 -1.73
CA THR A 187 -14.83 24.35 -1.19
C THR A 187 -14.84 25.84 -1.45
N GLY A 188 -15.38 26.22 -2.61
CA GLY A 188 -15.80 27.59 -2.86
C GLY A 188 -16.74 27.98 -1.75
N ALA A 189 -16.47 29.14 -1.16
CA ALA A 189 -17.31 29.74 -0.14
C ALA A 189 -18.78 29.74 -0.59
N GLY A 190 -19.66 29.36 0.33
CA GLY A 190 -21.10 29.38 0.12
C GLY A 190 -21.59 30.78 -0.23
N LYS A 191 -22.54 30.81 -1.16
CA LYS A 191 -23.68 31.72 -1.09
C LYS A 191 -24.94 30.87 -1.27
N GLU A 192 -25.85 31.04 -0.33
CA GLU A 192 -27.18 30.45 -0.27
C GLU A 192 -28.03 30.84 -1.50
N GLY A 193 -28.91 29.95 -1.92
CA GLY A 193 -29.94 30.17 -2.94
C GLY A 193 -30.82 28.94 -3.13
N ASP A 194 -32.10 29.10 -2.79
CA ASP A 194 -33.22 28.14 -2.69
C ASP A 194 -33.53 27.28 -3.96
N PRO A 195 -34.30 26.18 -3.82
CA PRO A 195 -34.50 25.14 -4.83
C PRO A 195 -35.74 25.39 -5.69
N LEU A 196 -35.63 25.23 -7.01
CA LEU A 196 -36.72 24.78 -7.88
C LEU A 196 -36.21 24.55 -9.31
N ARG A 197 -36.54 23.35 -9.82
CA ARG A 197 -37.00 23.07 -11.20
C ARG A 197 -36.08 22.28 -12.15
N ASN A 198 -36.67 21.14 -12.50
CA ASN A 198 -36.65 20.35 -13.74
C ASN A 198 -35.48 19.40 -14.05
N GLY A 199 -35.89 18.13 -14.16
CA GLY A 199 -35.05 17.03 -14.59
C GLY A 199 -34.81 16.97 -16.09
N SER A 200 -33.75 16.24 -16.41
CA SER A 200 -33.58 15.44 -17.61
C SER A 200 -32.50 14.37 -17.29
N ASN A 201 -32.87 13.11 -17.50
CA ASN A 201 -32.13 11.84 -17.50
C ASN A 201 -30.71 11.71 -16.87
N PRO A 202 -30.47 10.71 -16.00
CA PRO A 202 -29.12 10.32 -15.59
C PRO A 202 -28.54 9.32 -16.59
N ALA A 203 -28.07 9.80 -17.73
CA ALA A 203 -27.15 9.08 -18.59
C ALA A 203 -26.07 10.06 -19.02
N GLU A 204 -24.80 9.68 -18.89
CA GLU A 204 -23.60 10.46 -19.19
C GLU A 204 -23.19 11.54 -18.20
N ALA A 205 -22.35 11.15 -17.24
CA ALA A 205 -21.08 11.82 -16.97
C ALA A 205 -20.23 10.98 -16.00
N ALA A 206 -19.88 9.76 -16.42
CA ALA A 206 -18.72 9.10 -15.83
C ALA A 206 -17.47 9.94 -16.20
N PRO A 207 -16.59 10.29 -15.26
CA PRO A 207 -15.39 11.05 -15.57
C PRO A 207 -14.54 10.23 -16.53
N LYS A 208 -14.34 10.75 -17.74
CA LYS A 208 -13.51 10.16 -18.78
C LYS A 208 -12.05 10.16 -18.29
N HIS A 209 -11.63 9.07 -17.66
CA HIS A 209 -10.21 8.76 -17.50
C HIS A 209 -9.66 8.47 -18.89
N SER A 210 -8.85 9.37 -19.42
CA SER A 210 -8.07 9.09 -20.62
C SER A 210 -7.12 7.94 -20.32
N ASN A 211 -7.26 6.83 -21.06
CA ASN A 211 -6.41 5.63 -21.09
C ASN A 211 -4.96 5.93 -21.55
N ALA A 212 -4.28 6.87 -20.89
CA ALA A 212 -2.88 7.16 -21.14
C ALA A 212 -2.01 6.33 -20.18
N SER A 213 -1.81 5.07 -20.59
CA SER A 213 -0.90 4.05 -20.03
C SER A 213 -1.11 3.69 -18.56
N ASN A 214 -1.70 2.51 -18.29
CA ASN A 214 -1.75 1.87 -16.96
C ASN A 214 -0.33 1.47 -16.54
N VAL A 215 0.46 2.44 -16.08
CA VAL A 215 1.85 2.27 -15.68
C VAL A 215 1.98 2.54 -14.20
N CYS A 216 2.49 1.55 -13.47
CA CYS A 216 2.70 1.57 -12.04
C CYS A 216 3.97 2.38 -11.69
N ASP A 217 3.84 3.53 -11.02
CA ASP A 217 4.99 4.33 -10.60
C ASP A 217 5.62 3.77 -9.31
N ILE A 218 6.52 2.79 -9.48
CA ILE A 218 7.25 2.18 -8.36
C ILE A 218 8.27 3.13 -7.72
N LEU A 219 8.63 4.25 -8.35
CA LEU A 219 9.63 5.19 -7.82
C LEU A 219 9.00 6.30 -6.99
N TYR A 220 7.76 6.68 -7.31
CA TYR A 220 7.00 7.67 -6.59
C TYR A 220 5.50 7.30 -6.53
N PRO A 221 5.10 6.32 -5.69
CA PRO A 221 3.73 5.89 -5.56
C PRO A 221 2.77 7.02 -5.27
N GLN A 222 1.78 7.15 -6.16
CA GLN A 222 0.69 8.11 -6.04
C GLN A 222 -0.56 7.47 -5.47
N ASN A 223 -0.73 6.16 -5.67
CA ASN A 223 -1.89 5.41 -5.22
C ASN A 223 -1.50 4.01 -4.68
N GLY A 224 -2.49 3.22 -4.27
CA GLY A 224 -2.31 1.87 -3.74
C GLY A 224 -1.74 0.87 -4.74
N PHE A 225 -2.10 0.96 -6.02
CA PHE A 225 -1.50 0.11 -7.06
C PHE A 225 0.01 0.35 -7.17
N ASP A 226 0.43 1.62 -7.21
CA ASP A 226 1.85 1.96 -7.26
C ASP A 226 2.61 1.46 -6.02
N ALA A 227 2.00 1.62 -4.84
CA ALA A 227 2.59 1.19 -3.58
C ALA A 227 2.75 -0.34 -3.54
N MET A 228 1.76 -1.08 -4.00
CA MET A 228 1.83 -2.54 -4.12
C MET A 228 2.89 -2.98 -5.12
N GLY A 229 2.92 -2.35 -6.31
CA GLY A 229 3.90 -2.67 -7.33
C GLY A 229 5.33 -2.47 -6.85
N ARG A 230 5.60 -1.40 -6.10
CA ARG A 230 6.92 -1.20 -5.46
C ARG A 230 7.26 -2.32 -4.49
N VAL A 231 6.32 -2.70 -3.62
CA VAL A 231 6.56 -3.74 -2.61
C VAL A 231 6.87 -5.07 -3.28
N LEU A 232 6.11 -5.44 -4.32
CA LEU A 232 6.34 -6.66 -5.11
C LEU A 232 7.68 -6.62 -5.83
N PHE A 233 8.03 -5.48 -6.43
CA PHE A 233 9.30 -5.31 -7.14
C PHE A 233 10.49 -5.45 -6.19
N LEU A 234 10.46 -4.77 -5.04
CA LEU A 234 11.51 -4.89 -4.02
C LEU A 234 11.62 -6.32 -3.48
N TYR A 235 10.48 -6.99 -3.24
CA TYR A 235 10.49 -8.39 -2.83
C TYR A 235 11.18 -9.28 -3.87
N ALA A 236 10.86 -9.09 -5.15
CA ALA A 236 11.45 -9.88 -6.24
C ALA A 236 12.97 -9.65 -6.35
N LYS A 237 13.43 -8.39 -6.21
CA LYS A 237 14.86 -8.03 -6.20
C LYS A 237 15.60 -8.65 -5.02
N LEU A 238 14.99 -8.66 -3.84
CA LEU A 238 15.58 -9.23 -2.62
C LEU A 238 15.62 -10.75 -2.61
N ASN A 239 14.77 -11.40 -3.41
CA ASN A 239 14.62 -12.85 -3.43
C ASN A 239 14.78 -13.40 -4.85
N PRO A 240 15.99 -13.36 -5.46
CA PRO A 240 16.20 -13.73 -6.87
C PRO A 240 15.88 -15.20 -7.18
N GLY A 241 15.88 -16.09 -6.18
CA GLY A 241 15.47 -17.48 -6.34
C GLY A 241 13.95 -17.68 -6.48
N ILE A 242 13.14 -16.73 -6.01
CA ILE A 242 11.67 -16.78 -6.07
C ILE A 242 11.15 -15.80 -7.11
N ARG A 243 11.67 -14.57 -7.10
CA ARG A 243 11.20 -13.41 -7.88
C ARG A 243 9.71 -13.13 -7.66
N TYR A 244 9.09 -12.45 -8.61
CA TYR A 244 7.63 -12.29 -8.64
C TYR A 244 6.98 -13.51 -9.29
N VAL A 245 5.88 -13.97 -8.71
CA VAL A 245 5.00 -15.01 -9.26
C VAL A 245 3.57 -14.46 -9.29
N GLN A 246 2.88 -14.68 -10.41
CA GLN A 246 1.48 -14.29 -10.57
C GLN A 246 0.63 -14.81 -9.40
N GLY A 247 -0.21 -13.94 -8.85
CA GLY A 247 -1.03 -14.22 -7.66
C GLY A 247 -0.44 -13.66 -6.36
N MET A 248 0.87 -13.36 -6.29
CA MET A 248 1.44 -12.66 -5.13
C MET A 248 0.82 -11.28 -4.88
N ASN A 249 0.36 -10.62 -5.95
CA ASN A 249 -0.41 -9.38 -5.90
C ASN A 249 -1.72 -9.54 -5.10
N GLU A 250 -2.42 -10.67 -5.22
CA GLU A 250 -3.67 -10.94 -4.51
C GLU A 250 -3.46 -11.14 -3.01
N ILE A 251 -2.35 -11.79 -2.63
CA ILE A 251 -1.94 -11.95 -1.23
C ILE A 251 -1.60 -10.57 -0.64
N LEU A 252 -0.76 -9.80 -1.34
CA LEU A 252 -0.39 -8.47 -0.90
C LEU A 252 -1.60 -7.53 -0.80
N ALA A 253 -2.58 -7.65 -1.70
CA ALA A 253 -3.79 -6.83 -1.68
C ALA A 253 -4.53 -6.92 -0.36
N VAL A 254 -4.67 -8.13 0.22
CA VAL A 254 -5.35 -8.34 1.52
C VAL A 254 -4.60 -7.64 2.63
N VAL A 255 -3.28 -7.85 2.69
CA VAL A 255 -2.40 -7.27 3.72
C VAL A 255 -2.40 -5.74 3.61
N TYR A 256 -2.27 -5.22 2.38
CA TYR A 256 -2.27 -3.78 2.10
C TYR A 256 -3.61 -3.16 2.47
N PHE A 257 -4.73 -3.76 2.03
CA PHE A 257 -6.07 -3.27 2.34
C PHE A 257 -6.29 -3.16 3.84
N LEU A 258 -5.95 -4.22 4.58
CA LEU A 258 -6.08 -4.26 6.03
C LEU A 258 -5.27 -3.14 6.72
N PHE A 259 -4.00 -3.03 6.36
CA PHE A 259 -3.10 -2.08 7.02
C PHE A 259 -3.36 -0.63 6.63
N ALA A 260 -3.78 -0.36 5.39
CA ALA A 260 -4.14 0.98 4.94
C ALA A 260 -5.53 1.42 5.43
N SER A 261 -6.44 0.49 5.72
CA SER A 261 -7.77 0.79 6.28
C SER A 261 -7.71 1.30 7.73
N CYS A 262 -6.72 0.88 8.51
CA CYS A 262 -6.42 1.39 9.86
C CYS A 262 -6.15 2.91 9.91
N CYS A 263 -5.81 3.53 8.79
CA CYS A 263 -5.52 4.97 8.74
C CYS A 263 -6.73 5.84 8.35
N ARG A 264 -7.91 5.25 8.13
CA ARG A 264 -9.08 5.95 7.55
C ARG A 264 -9.91 6.79 8.53
N VAL A 265 -9.80 6.59 9.84
CA VAL A 265 -10.68 7.28 10.80
C VAL A 265 -10.02 8.55 11.37
N GLY A 266 -10.17 9.66 10.64
CA GLY A 266 -9.85 11.02 11.10
C GLY A 266 -9.25 11.92 10.03
N ALA A 267 -9.50 13.24 10.05
CA ALA A 267 -9.07 14.22 9.04
C ALA A 267 -7.53 14.36 8.84
N ALA A 268 -6.72 13.65 9.61
CA ALA A 268 -5.28 13.46 9.35
C ALA A 268 -5.00 12.36 8.29
N CYS A 269 -6.03 11.60 7.89
CA CYS A 269 -6.00 10.42 7.01
C CYS A 269 -5.45 10.67 5.60
N ILE A 270 -5.64 11.87 5.03
CA ILE A 270 -5.13 12.17 3.67
C ILE A 270 -3.60 12.19 3.65
N ARG A 271 -2.96 12.39 4.80
CA ARG A 271 -1.51 12.21 4.86
C ARG A 271 -1.18 10.71 4.88
N GLN A 272 -1.90 9.89 5.66
CA GLN A 272 -1.48 8.54 6.09
C GLN A 272 -1.44 7.39 5.07
N HIS A 273 -1.98 7.49 3.85
CA HIS A 273 -1.68 6.47 2.82
C HIS A 273 -0.22 6.51 2.33
N ARG A 274 0.46 7.65 2.49
CA ARG A 274 1.91 7.78 2.30
C ARG A 274 2.72 7.02 3.37
N TYR A 275 2.07 6.53 4.43
CA TYR A 275 2.69 6.19 5.72
C TYR A 275 2.79 4.69 5.98
N PHE A 276 2.47 3.85 4.98
CA PHE A 276 2.76 2.41 5.03
C PHE A 276 4.24 2.21 5.37
N LEU A 277 5.15 3.02 4.80
CA LEU A 277 6.60 2.88 4.99
C LEU A 277 7.42 4.21 5.10
N MET A 278 6.82 5.41 5.08
CA MET A 278 7.54 6.70 4.91
C MET A 278 6.95 7.85 5.78
N ARG A 279 7.20 8.05 7.09
CA ARG A 279 8.31 8.79 7.74
C ARG A 279 7.96 8.99 9.23
N ASN A 280 8.97 9.07 10.12
CA ASN A 280 8.91 9.79 11.40
C ASN A 280 9.45 11.21 11.16
N LYS A 281 8.59 12.22 11.25
CA LYS A 281 8.92 13.61 11.63
C LYS A 281 7.65 14.25 12.16
#